data_AF-A0A498IA52-F1
#
_entry.id   AF-A0A498IA52-F1
#
_cell.length_a   1.000
_cell.length_b   1.000
_cell.length_c   1.000
_cell.angle_alpha   90.00
_cell.angle_beta   90.00
_cell.angle_gamma   90.00
#
_symmetry.space_group_name_H-M   'P 1'
#
loop_
_entity.id
_entity.type
_entity.pdbx_description
1 polymer ?
#
loop_
_entity_poly.entity_id
_entity_poly.type
_entity_poly.pdbx_seq_one_letter_code
_entity_poly.pdbx_strand_id
1 'polypeptide(L)'
;MISKPFRSVYSVGCGLGGKLGHGSRTDEKHPRLIEQFQVLNIQPMVVAAGAWHAAVVGQDGRVCTWGWGRYGCLGHGNEECESVPKVVEALSQVKAVHVATGDYTTFVVSDVGDVYSFGCGESASLGHSTAADGQGNRHANVLAPELVTSLKQVNERVVQISLTNSIYWNAHTFALTESGKLYAFGAGDKGQLGIELVANQTERGKPELVDIDLR
;
A
#
# COMPACT_ATOMS: atom_id res chain seq x y z
N MET A 1 27.95 4.95 -25.70
CA MET A 1 27.18 4.67 -24.46
C MET A 1 25.73 4.52 -24.86
N ILE A 2 25.17 3.32 -24.74
CA ILE A 2 23.73 3.11 -24.95
C ILE A 2 23.05 3.61 -23.67
N SER A 3 22.33 4.73 -23.73
CA SER A 3 21.50 5.17 -22.60
C SER A 3 20.49 4.08 -22.30
N LYS A 4 20.40 3.63 -21.05
CA LYS A 4 19.29 2.77 -20.64
C LYS A 4 17.99 3.52 -20.96
N PRO A 5 16.98 2.87 -21.58
CA PRO A 5 15.72 3.54 -21.87
C PRO A 5 15.11 4.03 -20.55
N PHE A 6 14.74 5.31 -20.52
CA PHE A 6 13.99 5.88 -19.41
C PHE A 6 12.66 5.14 -19.31
N ARG A 7 12.35 4.54 -18.15
CA ARG A 7 11.05 3.89 -17.96
C ARG A 7 9.99 4.97 -17.81
N SER A 8 8.88 4.79 -18.50
CA SER A 8 7.76 5.74 -18.53
C SER A 8 6.50 5.09 -17.99
N VAL A 9 5.69 5.88 -17.29
CA VAL A 9 4.36 5.45 -16.80
C VAL A 9 3.30 6.19 -17.59
N TYR A 10 2.33 5.42 -18.08
CA TYR A 10 1.14 5.95 -18.75
C TYR A 10 -0.10 5.57 -17.94
N SER A 11 -1.09 6.44 -17.93
CA SER A 11 -2.39 6.19 -17.30
C SER A 11 -3.53 6.51 -18.27
N VAL A 12 -4.68 5.88 -18.03
CA VAL A 12 -5.89 5.97 -18.86
C VAL A 12 -7.11 5.64 -17.99
N GLY A 13 -8.30 6.10 -18.38
CA GLY A 13 -9.55 5.79 -17.71
C GLY A 13 -10.12 6.99 -16.95
N CYS A 14 -10.62 6.75 -15.75
CA CYS A 14 -11.36 7.74 -14.96
C CYS A 14 -10.43 8.74 -14.25
N GLY A 15 -10.59 10.04 -14.54
CA GLY A 15 -9.83 11.15 -13.97
C GLY A 15 -10.27 11.59 -12.57
N LEU A 16 -11.37 11.05 -12.05
CA LEU A 16 -11.95 11.49 -10.78
C LEU A 16 -10.91 11.46 -9.63
N GLY A 17 -10.75 12.60 -8.97
CA GLY A 17 -9.80 12.82 -7.87
C GLY A 17 -8.34 12.96 -8.30
N GLY A 18 -8.05 13.00 -9.60
CA GLY A 18 -6.69 13.20 -10.12
C GLY A 18 -5.84 11.93 -10.15
N LYS A 19 -6.44 10.74 -9.98
CA LYS A 19 -5.73 9.44 -9.94
C LYS A 19 -4.99 9.06 -11.23
N LEU A 20 -5.21 9.79 -12.33
CA LEU A 20 -4.42 9.63 -13.55
C LEU A 20 -3.07 10.36 -13.50
N GLY A 21 -2.87 11.34 -12.61
CA GLY A 21 -1.56 11.94 -12.38
C GLY A 21 -1.15 13.04 -13.37
N HIS A 22 -2.08 13.62 -14.13
CA HIS A 22 -1.81 14.63 -15.17
C HIS A 22 -2.02 16.09 -14.73
N GLY A 23 -2.22 16.35 -13.43
CA GLY A 23 -2.54 17.69 -12.92
C GLY A 23 -3.99 18.13 -13.20
N SER A 24 -4.85 17.20 -13.60
CA SER A 24 -6.27 17.44 -13.90
C SER A 24 -7.14 16.31 -13.32
N ARG A 25 -8.47 16.49 -13.40
CA ARG A 25 -9.48 15.48 -13.03
C ARG A 25 -10.25 14.96 -14.25
N THR A 26 -9.68 15.11 -15.43
CA THR A 26 -10.31 14.74 -16.70
C THR A 26 -10.06 13.27 -17.02
N ASP A 27 -11.07 12.59 -17.56
CA ASP A 27 -10.92 11.24 -18.06
C ASP A 27 -9.98 11.22 -19.27
N GLU A 28 -9.16 10.17 -19.36
CA GLU A 28 -8.28 9.94 -20.50
C GLU A 28 -8.77 8.70 -21.24
N LYS A 29 -8.99 8.83 -22.56
CA LYS A 29 -9.47 7.72 -23.40
C LYS A 29 -8.35 6.91 -24.02
N HIS A 30 -7.13 7.42 -23.98
CA HIS A 30 -5.93 6.78 -24.49
C HIS A 30 -4.82 6.91 -23.47
N PRO A 31 -3.87 5.97 -23.40
CA PRO A 31 -2.72 6.07 -22.50
C PRO A 31 -1.98 7.40 -22.68
N ARG A 32 -1.89 8.19 -21.62
CA ARG A 32 -1.17 9.46 -21.59
C ARG A 32 0.02 9.37 -20.66
N LEU A 33 1.15 9.93 -21.09
CA LEU A 33 2.37 9.95 -20.29
C LEU A 33 2.18 10.77 -19.01
N ILE A 34 2.62 10.23 -17.87
CA ILE A 34 2.72 10.98 -16.61
C ILE A 34 4.07 11.72 -16.60
N GLU A 35 4.07 12.96 -17.07
CA GLU A 35 5.27 13.79 -17.22
C GLU A 35 5.94 14.13 -15.88
N GLN A 36 5.18 14.11 -14.78
CA GLN A 36 5.67 14.47 -13.45
C GLN A 36 6.90 13.64 -13.00
N PHE A 37 7.02 12.38 -13.43
CA PHE A 37 8.19 11.57 -13.07
C PHE A 37 9.50 12.10 -13.66
N GLN A 38 9.44 12.75 -14.83
CA GLN A 38 10.60 13.41 -15.42
C GLN A 38 10.96 14.67 -14.62
N VAL A 39 9.97 15.45 -14.21
CA VAL A 39 10.15 16.65 -13.36
C VAL A 39 10.77 16.29 -12.01
N LEU A 40 10.35 15.18 -11.39
CA LEU A 40 10.88 14.68 -10.13
C LEU A 40 12.22 13.95 -10.26
N ASN A 41 12.69 13.73 -11.49
CA ASN A 41 13.85 12.89 -11.82
C ASN A 41 13.77 11.51 -11.16
N ILE A 42 12.60 10.86 -11.28
CA ILE A 42 12.34 9.51 -10.76
C ILE A 42 12.23 8.56 -11.94
N GLN A 43 12.98 7.46 -11.92
CA GLN A 43 12.79 6.35 -12.86
C GLN A 43 11.84 5.31 -12.28
N PRO A 44 10.58 5.20 -12.74
CA PRO A 44 9.59 4.29 -12.15
C PRO A 44 9.96 2.82 -12.35
N MET A 45 9.93 2.02 -11.28
CA MET A 45 10.25 0.58 -11.28
C MET A 45 9.02 -0.29 -11.04
N VAL A 46 8.25 0.03 -10.00
CA VAL A 46 7.05 -0.70 -9.59
C VAL A 46 5.89 0.28 -9.55
N VAL A 47 4.76 -0.09 -10.13
CA VAL A 47 3.52 0.70 -10.16
C VAL A 47 2.45 -0.11 -9.45
N ALA A 48 1.65 0.55 -8.60
CA ALA A 48 0.42 0.01 -8.06
C ALA A 48 -0.72 0.99 -8.33
N ALA A 49 -1.88 0.47 -8.72
CA ALA A 49 -3.09 1.24 -8.96
C ALA A 49 -4.22 0.64 -8.13
N GLY A 50 -4.70 1.43 -7.17
CA GLY A 50 -5.84 1.11 -6.33
C GLY A 50 -7.13 1.64 -6.95
N ALA A 51 -8.22 1.62 -6.18
CA ALA A 51 -9.50 2.16 -6.65
C ALA A 51 -9.48 3.69 -6.76
N TRP A 52 -8.84 4.35 -5.79
CA TRP A 52 -8.92 5.81 -5.61
C TRP A 52 -7.60 6.54 -5.81
N HIS A 53 -6.47 5.84 -5.73
CA HIS A 53 -5.13 6.39 -5.85
C HIS A 53 -4.18 5.42 -6.54
N ALA A 54 -3.00 5.90 -6.85
CA ALA A 54 -1.92 5.11 -7.41
C ALA A 54 -0.61 5.45 -6.71
N ALA A 55 0.35 4.54 -6.84
CA ALA A 55 1.66 4.67 -6.25
C ALA A 55 2.76 4.13 -7.16
N VAL A 56 3.96 4.67 -7.01
CA VAL A 56 5.16 4.24 -7.73
C VAL A 56 6.34 4.14 -6.78
N VAL A 57 7.15 3.10 -6.96
CA VAL A 57 8.52 3.03 -6.43
C VAL A 57 9.50 3.36 -7.56
N GLY A 58 10.38 4.32 -7.31
CA GLY A 58 11.49 4.68 -8.19
C GLY A 58 12.69 3.74 -8.07
N GLN A 59 13.59 3.76 -9.06
CA GLN A 59 14.86 3.02 -9.04
C GLN A 59 15.78 3.43 -7.88
N ASP A 60 15.61 4.66 -7.39
CA ASP A 60 16.29 5.22 -6.23
C ASP A 60 15.61 4.86 -4.90
N GLY A 61 14.51 4.11 -4.93
CA GLY A 61 13.74 3.69 -3.76
C GLY A 61 12.75 4.72 -3.25
N ARG A 62 12.63 5.90 -3.89
CA ARG A 62 11.60 6.89 -3.50
C ARG A 62 10.21 6.37 -3.85
N VAL A 63 9.24 6.68 -2.97
CA VAL A 63 7.83 6.38 -3.19
C VAL A 63 7.10 7.64 -3.58
N CYS A 64 6.32 7.58 -4.66
CA CYS A 64 5.34 8.59 -5.01
C CYS A 64 3.93 8.05 -4.90
N THR A 65 3.00 8.88 -4.46
CA THR A 65 1.56 8.59 -4.38
C THR A 65 0.77 9.75 -4.97
N TRP A 66 -0.39 9.45 -5.57
CA TRP A 66 -1.33 10.47 -6.06
C TRP A 66 -2.74 9.93 -6.24
N GLY A 67 -3.72 10.81 -6.35
CA GLY A 67 -5.14 10.51 -6.45
C GLY A 67 -5.92 11.06 -5.26
N TRP A 68 -6.93 10.33 -4.80
CA TRP A 68 -7.71 10.73 -3.62
C TRP A 68 -6.88 10.62 -2.34
N GLY A 69 -6.97 11.63 -1.48
CA GLY A 69 -6.28 11.68 -0.18
C GLY A 69 -7.03 11.07 1.00
N ARG A 70 -8.29 10.68 0.82
CA ARG A 70 -9.21 10.32 1.91
C ARG A 70 -8.60 9.25 2.82
N TYR A 71 -8.81 9.40 4.13
CA TYR A 71 -8.28 8.52 5.16
C TYR A 71 -6.73 8.47 5.21
N GLY A 72 -6.04 9.39 4.52
CA GLY A 72 -4.58 9.45 4.51
C GLY A 72 -3.89 8.40 3.64
N CYS A 73 -4.60 7.79 2.68
CA CYS A 73 -4.05 6.72 1.83
C CYS A 73 -2.88 7.14 0.93
N LEU A 74 -2.57 8.44 0.85
CA LEU A 74 -1.37 8.97 0.17
C LEU A 74 -0.16 9.14 1.10
N GLY A 75 -0.33 9.07 2.43
CA GLY A 75 0.80 9.07 3.36
C GLY A 75 1.50 10.44 3.53
N HIS A 76 0.86 11.53 3.10
CA HIS A 76 1.41 12.88 3.19
C HIS A 76 1.11 13.59 4.54
N GLY A 77 0.60 12.85 5.54
CA GLY A 77 0.25 13.40 6.86
C GLY A 77 -1.06 14.18 6.89
N ASN A 78 -1.84 14.13 5.80
CA ASN A 78 -3.14 14.79 5.65
C ASN A 78 -4.06 13.96 4.73
N GLU A 79 -5.27 14.46 4.46
CA GLU A 79 -6.25 13.80 3.58
C GLU A 79 -6.46 14.52 2.24
N GLU A 80 -5.50 15.34 1.82
CA GLU A 80 -5.60 16.14 0.59
C GLU A 80 -5.40 15.28 -0.66
N CYS A 81 -6.17 15.58 -1.72
CA CYS A 81 -5.99 14.89 -3.00
C CYS A 81 -4.79 15.46 -3.77
N GLU A 82 -4.06 14.59 -4.44
CA GLU A 82 -2.90 14.96 -5.26
C GLU A 82 -3.18 14.60 -6.72
N SER A 83 -3.14 15.59 -7.62
CA SER A 83 -3.45 15.36 -9.04
C SER A 83 -2.24 15.01 -9.89
N VAL A 84 -1.05 14.99 -9.28
CA VAL A 84 0.21 14.57 -9.87
C VAL A 84 0.97 13.70 -8.85
N PRO A 85 1.84 12.78 -9.28
CA PRO A 85 2.75 12.06 -8.38
C PRO A 85 3.48 13.00 -7.42
N LYS A 86 3.36 12.73 -6.11
CA LYS A 86 4.05 13.46 -5.05
C LYS A 86 4.88 12.51 -4.21
N VAL A 87 6.10 12.91 -3.87
CA VAL A 87 7.00 12.09 -3.04
C VAL A 87 6.45 11.98 -1.62
N VAL A 88 6.48 10.79 -1.05
CA VAL A 88 6.12 10.52 0.35
C VAL A 88 7.34 10.79 1.23
N GLU A 89 7.50 12.05 1.67
CA GLU A 89 8.71 12.50 2.39
C GLU A 89 8.97 11.76 3.71
N ALA A 90 7.93 11.25 4.36
CA ALA A 90 8.03 10.43 5.55
C ALA A 90 8.83 9.12 5.31
N LEU A 91 8.99 8.68 4.06
CA LEU A 91 9.78 7.52 3.65
C LEU A 91 11.16 7.91 3.08
N SER A 92 11.62 9.15 3.25
CA SER A 92 12.90 9.62 2.66
C SER A 92 14.13 8.82 3.10
N GLN A 93 14.09 8.16 4.26
CA GLN A 93 15.15 7.29 4.78
C GLN A 93 14.88 5.79 4.53
N VAL A 94 13.83 5.46 3.77
CA VAL A 94 13.42 4.09 3.45
C VAL A 94 13.67 3.85 1.97
N LYS A 95 14.49 2.85 1.66
CA LYS A 95 14.68 2.42 0.28
C LYS A 95 13.60 1.41 -0.10
N ALA A 96 12.51 1.89 -0.70
CA ALA A 96 11.41 1.02 -1.12
C ALA A 96 11.79 0.13 -2.32
N VAL A 97 11.22 -1.08 -2.36
CA VAL A 97 11.37 -2.03 -3.47
C VAL A 97 10.03 -2.54 -3.99
N HIS A 98 8.97 -2.46 -3.19
CA HIS A 98 7.61 -2.86 -3.57
C HIS A 98 6.59 -1.88 -3.01
N VAL A 99 5.48 -1.71 -3.73
CA VAL A 99 4.31 -0.96 -3.28
C VAL A 99 3.04 -1.69 -3.70
N ALA A 100 2.02 -1.63 -2.86
CA ALA A 100 0.70 -2.17 -3.15
C ALA A 100 -0.37 -1.21 -2.66
N THR A 101 -1.46 -1.08 -3.41
CA THR A 101 -2.56 -0.14 -3.13
C THR A 101 -3.90 -0.87 -3.20
N GLY A 102 -4.76 -0.63 -2.22
CA GLY A 102 -6.13 -1.12 -2.16
C GLY A 102 -7.15 -0.02 -2.48
N ASP A 103 -8.29 -0.02 -1.78
CA ASP A 103 -9.29 1.05 -1.86
C ASP A 103 -8.71 2.36 -1.30
N TYR A 104 -8.44 2.37 0.01
CA TYR A 104 -7.90 3.52 0.75
C TYR A 104 -6.71 3.09 1.60
N THR A 105 -5.92 2.14 1.11
CA THR A 105 -4.81 1.52 1.83
C THR A 105 -3.60 1.47 0.94
N THR A 106 -2.43 1.77 1.50
CA THR A 106 -1.15 1.65 0.82
C THR A 106 -0.17 0.88 1.69
N PHE A 107 0.55 -0.03 1.06
CA PHE A 107 1.68 -0.73 1.66
C PHE A 107 2.96 -0.43 0.89
N VAL A 108 4.06 -0.28 1.61
CA VAL A 108 5.41 -0.13 1.06
C VAL A 108 6.31 -1.18 1.72
N VAL A 109 7.11 -1.88 0.93
CA VAL A 109 8.13 -2.80 1.43
C VAL A 109 9.51 -2.23 1.11
N SER A 110 10.38 -2.18 2.12
CA SER A 110 11.76 -1.72 1.97
C SER A 110 12.70 -2.82 1.46
N ASP A 111 13.89 -2.44 1.03
CA ASP A 111 14.93 -3.37 0.60
C ASP A 111 15.53 -4.22 1.72
N VAL A 112 15.14 -4.01 2.98
CA VAL A 112 15.45 -4.89 4.12
C VAL A 112 14.25 -5.73 4.57
N GLY A 113 13.11 -5.60 3.91
CA GLY A 113 11.88 -6.34 4.21
C GLY A 113 11.00 -5.70 5.31
N ASP A 114 11.32 -4.48 5.75
CA ASP A 114 10.41 -3.71 6.61
C ASP A 114 9.16 -3.32 5.81
N VAL A 115 7.99 -3.47 6.43
CA VAL A 115 6.69 -3.16 5.82
C VAL A 115 6.10 -1.93 6.50
N TYR A 116 5.71 -0.95 5.70
CA TYR A 116 5.00 0.25 6.13
C TYR A 116 3.59 0.24 5.56
N SER A 117 2.62 0.71 6.32
CA SER A 117 1.24 0.86 5.88
C SER A 117 0.64 2.19 6.32
N PHE A 118 -0.33 2.66 5.53
CA PHE A 118 -1.07 3.88 5.78
C PHE A 118 -2.41 3.88 5.04
N GLY A 119 -3.34 4.71 5.51
CA GLY A 119 -4.69 4.81 4.99
C GLY A 119 -5.78 4.49 6.01
N CYS A 120 -6.89 3.93 5.52
CA CYS A 120 -8.09 3.70 6.30
C CYS A 120 -7.89 2.68 7.42
N GLY A 121 -8.17 3.11 8.66
CA GLY A 121 -8.07 2.28 9.86
C GLY A 121 -9.31 1.46 10.16
N GLU A 122 -10.40 1.59 9.38
CA GLU A 122 -11.70 0.94 9.63
C GLU A 122 -11.67 -0.60 9.55
N SER A 123 -10.54 -1.20 9.15
CA SER A 123 -10.32 -2.64 9.19
C SER A 123 -8.94 -2.96 9.73
N ALA A 124 -8.78 -4.14 10.33
CA ALA A 124 -7.49 -4.61 10.80
C ALA A 124 -6.49 -4.97 9.68
N SER A 125 -6.80 -4.59 8.43
CA SER A 125 -6.03 -4.91 7.22
C SER A 125 -4.74 -4.11 7.05
N LEU A 126 -4.48 -3.12 7.91
CA LEU A 126 -3.19 -2.39 7.98
C LEU A 126 -2.12 -3.13 8.80
N GLY A 127 -2.48 -4.12 9.62
CA GLY A 127 -1.50 -4.88 10.41
C GLY A 127 -1.04 -4.17 11.71
N HIS A 128 -1.61 -3.02 12.02
CA HIS A 128 -1.43 -2.33 13.30
C HIS A 128 -2.44 -2.87 14.33
N SER A 129 -1.94 -3.26 15.49
CA SER A 129 -2.79 -3.59 16.65
C SER A 129 -2.76 -2.40 17.59
N THR A 130 -3.88 -1.72 17.80
CA THR A 130 -3.97 -0.77 18.92
C THR A 130 -4.00 -1.61 20.20
N ALA A 131 -3.03 -1.37 21.10
CA ALA A 131 -3.11 -1.91 22.45
C ALA A 131 -4.47 -1.52 23.03
N ALA A 132 -5.10 -2.46 23.74
CA ALA A 132 -6.39 -2.30 24.39
C ALA A 132 -6.28 -1.33 25.57
N ASP A 133 -5.94 -0.06 25.30
CA ASP A 133 -6.05 1.01 26.26
C ASP A 133 -7.53 1.43 26.19
N GLY A 134 -8.27 1.14 27.25
CA GLY A 134 -9.74 1.10 27.32
C GLY A 134 -10.51 2.39 27.02
N GLN A 135 -9.96 3.32 26.24
CA GLN A 135 -10.57 4.54 25.70
C GLN A 135 -9.76 4.97 24.46
N GLY A 136 -10.04 4.41 23.29
CA GLY A 136 -9.39 4.83 22.05
C GLY A 136 -9.96 4.10 20.85
N ASN A 137 -10.42 4.86 19.86
CA ASN A 137 -11.07 4.36 18.65
C ASN A 137 -10.20 3.27 17.99
N ARG A 138 -10.70 2.02 17.91
CA ARG A 138 -9.96 0.84 17.42
C ARG A 138 -9.46 0.95 15.97
N HIS A 139 -9.83 2.02 15.28
CA HIS A 139 -9.78 2.18 13.83
C HIS A 139 -9.36 3.59 13.42
N ALA A 140 -8.30 4.13 14.03
CA ALA A 140 -7.78 5.43 13.61
C ALA A 140 -7.11 5.31 12.23
N ASN A 141 -7.37 6.28 11.35
CA ASN A 141 -6.67 6.37 10.07
C ASN A 141 -5.18 6.64 10.29
N VAL A 142 -4.35 6.02 9.47
CA VAL A 142 -2.90 6.19 9.51
C VAL A 142 -2.52 7.16 8.39
N LEU A 143 -2.32 8.44 8.73
CA LEU A 143 -2.16 9.52 7.75
C LEU A 143 -0.74 9.63 7.15
N ALA A 144 0.24 9.01 7.79
CA ALA A 144 1.62 8.92 7.35
C ALA A 144 2.12 7.48 7.51
N PRO A 145 3.06 7.01 6.66
CA PRO A 145 3.56 5.64 6.70
C PRO A 145 4.01 5.22 8.09
N GLU A 146 3.38 4.17 8.63
CA GLU A 146 3.73 3.59 9.92
C GLU A 146 4.28 2.17 9.71
N LEU A 147 5.31 1.82 10.48
CA LEU A 147 5.91 0.49 10.44
C LEU A 147 4.95 -0.56 11.00
N VAL A 148 4.71 -1.64 10.24
CA VAL A 148 3.98 -2.82 10.71
C VAL A 148 4.90 -3.64 11.61
N THR A 149 4.98 -3.24 12.88
CA THR A 149 5.91 -3.82 13.87
C THR A 149 5.73 -5.32 14.06
N SER A 150 4.50 -5.82 13.91
CA SER A 150 4.16 -7.24 14.00
C SER A 150 4.83 -8.08 12.90
N LEU A 151 4.95 -7.57 11.67
CA LEU A 151 5.71 -8.22 10.59
C LEU A 151 7.22 -8.13 10.85
N LYS A 152 7.73 -7.01 11.36
CA LYS A 152 9.16 -6.90 11.71
C LYS A 152 9.59 -7.92 12.76
N GLN A 153 8.71 -8.22 13.71
CA GLN A 153 8.95 -9.20 14.78
C GLN A 153 9.00 -10.65 14.28
N VAL A 154 8.47 -10.97 13.09
CA VAL A 154 8.58 -12.35 12.55
C VAL A 154 9.99 -12.68 12.07
N ASN A 155 10.88 -11.68 11.98
CA ASN A 155 12.28 -11.82 11.57
C ASN A 155 12.46 -12.55 10.23
N GLU A 156 11.56 -12.27 9.28
CA GLU A 156 11.59 -12.75 7.91
C GLU A 156 11.60 -11.54 6.97
N ARG A 157 12.31 -11.65 5.85
CA ARG A 157 12.34 -10.60 4.83
C ARG A 157 11.06 -10.67 3.99
N VAL A 158 10.11 -9.77 4.24
CA VAL A 158 8.94 -9.62 3.37
C VAL A 158 9.41 -9.10 2.00
N VAL A 159 8.92 -9.70 0.92
CA VAL A 159 9.28 -9.31 -0.45
C VAL A 159 8.09 -8.82 -1.26
N GLN A 160 6.87 -9.21 -0.85
CA GLN A 160 5.66 -8.81 -1.56
C GLN A 160 4.48 -8.69 -0.60
N ILE A 161 3.68 -7.64 -0.82
CA ILE A 161 2.35 -7.49 -0.22
C ILE A 161 1.31 -7.62 -1.34
N SER A 162 0.25 -8.38 -1.05
CA SER A 162 -0.98 -8.42 -1.84
C SER A 162 -2.16 -8.12 -0.93
N LEU A 163 -3.11 -7.32 -1.39
CA LEU A 163 -4.27 -6.89 -0.61
C LEU A 163 -5.51 -6.78 -1.48
N THR A 164 -6.67 -6.83 -0.83
CA THR A 164 -7.95 -6.57 -1.50
C THR A 164 -8.25 -5.09 -1.68
N ASN A 165 -8.99 -4.79 -2.74
CA ASN A 165 -9.42 -3.43 -3.08
C ASN A 165 -10.72 -2.99 -2.40
N SER A 166 -11.18 -3.61 -1.31
CA SER A 166 -12.45 -3.18 -0.68
C SER A 166 -12.38 -3.14 0.83
N ILE A 167 -12.52 -1.95 1.40
CA ILE A 167 -12.60 -1.77 2.86
C ILE A 167 -13.99 -2.10 3.43
N TYR A 168 -15.04 -2.05 2.61
CA TYR A 168 -16.41 -2.20 3.06
C TYR A 168 -16.89 -3.66 3.18
N TRP A 169 -16.22 -4.62 2.53
CA TRP A 169 -16.70 -6.00 2.43
C TRP A 169 -15.58 -7.03 2.56
N ASN A 170 -14.78 -6.88 3.63
CA ASN A 170 -13.76 -7.84 4.09
C ASN A 170 -12.35 -7.64 3.51
N ALA A 171 -11.76 -6.49 3.83
CA ALA A 171 -10.37 -6.21 3.49
C ALA A 171 -9.42 -7.22 4.15
N HIS A 172 -8.56 -7.87 3.37
CA HIS A 172 -7.47 -8.69 3.87
C HIS A 172 -6.18 -8.46 3.09
N THR A 173 -5.08 -8.82 3.73
CA THR A 173 -3.71 -8.59 3.26
C THR A 173 -2.88 -9.84 3.49
N PHE A 174 -2.09 -10.19 2.47
CA PHE A 174 -1.07 -11.22 2.53
C PHE A 174 0.32 -10.61 2.41
N ALA A 175 1.26 -11.11 3.20
CA ALA A 175 2.68 -10.83 3.11
C ALA A 175 3.44 -12.11 2.77
N LEU A 176 4.15 -12.11 1.65
CA LEU A 176 5.03 -13.20 1.21
C LEU A 176 6.48 -12.86 1.58
N THR A 177 7.17 -13.80 2.21
CA THR A 177 8.59 -13.67 2.57
C THR A 177 9.49 -14.27 1.50
N GLU A 178 10.76 -13.87 1.50
CA GLU A 178 11.81 -14.44 0.65
C GLU A 178 11.99 -15.96 0.88
N SER A 179 11.74 -16.42 2.11
CA SER A 179 11.78 -17.84 2.49
C SER A 179 10.54 -18.64 2.05
N GLY A 180 9.57 -18.00 1.39
CA GLY A 180 8.34 -18.64 0.92
C GLY A 180 7.24 -18.78 1.96
N LYS A 181 7.37 -18.13 3.14
CA LYS A 181 6.30 -18.10 4.16
C LYS A 181 5.25 -17.07 3.78
N LEU A 182 3.99 -17.41 4.04
CA LEU A 182 2.85 -16.54 3.79
C LEU A 182 2.23 -16.13 5.12
N TYR A 183 2.04 -14.83 5.33
CA TYR A 183 1.34 -14.29 6.49
C TYR A 183 0.06 -13.59 6.06
N ALA A 184 -1.02 -13.75 6.80
CA ALA A 184 -2.33 -13.16 6.51
C ALA A 184 -2.86 -12.31 7.68
N PHE A 185 -3.53 -11.21 7.37
CA PHE A 185 -4.21 -10.34 8.34
C PHE A 185 -5.36 -9.55 7.68
N GLY A 186 -6.22 -8.94 8.48
CA GLY A 186 -7.47 -8.30 8.08
C GLY A 186 -8.70 -9.15 8.40
N ALA A 187 -9.78 -8.94 7.65
CA ALA A 187 -11.03 -9.67 7.81
C ALA A 187 -10.85 -11.16 7.48
N GLY A 188 -11.48 -12.04 8.27
CA GLY A 188 -11.39 -13.49 8.13
C GLY A 188 -12.71 -14.24 8.33
N ASP A 189 -13.83 -13.52 8.47
CA ASP A 189 -15.17 -14.05 8.71
C ASP A 189 -15.72 -14.96 7.57
N LYS A 190 -15.05 -14.98 6.42
CA LYS A 190 -15.35 -15.84 5.24
C LYS A 190 -14.27 -16.90 4.98
N GLY A 191 -13.27 -17.05 5.86
CA GLY A 191 -12.14 -17.97 5.68
C GLY A 191 -11.05 -17.49 4.71
N GLN A 192 -11.13 -16.24 4.24
CA GLN A 192 -10.21 -15.63 3.27
C GLN A 192 -8.76 -15.50 3.76
N LEU A 193 -8.51 -15.61 5.06
CA LEU A 193 -7.14 -15.62 5.60
C LEU A 193 -6.47 -17.00 5.49
N GLY A 194 -7.22 -18.06 5.18
CA GLY A 194 -6.70 -19.43 5.14
C GLY A 194 -6.34 -20.00 6.53
N ILE A 195 -6.82 -19.37 7.60
CA ILE A 195 -6.58 -19.78 9.00
C ILE A 195 -7.90 -19.80 9.78
N GLU A 196 -7.97 -20.66 10.80
CA GLU A 196 -9.15 -20.77 11.66
C GLU A 196 -9.18 -19.59 12.66
N LEU A 197 -10.33 -18.91 12.72
CA LEU A 197 -10.55 -17.86 13.71
C LEU A 197 -11.11 -18.47 15.01
N VAL A 198 -10.72 -17.90 16.16
CA VAL A 198 -11.36 -18.23 17.44
C VAL A 198 -12.83 -17.79 17.38
N ALA A 199 -13.72 -18.55 18.01
CA ALA A 199 -15.13 -18.24 18.09
C ALA A 199 -15.38 -16.76 18.46
N ASN A 200 -16.26 -16.10 17.70
CA ASN A 200 -16.63 -14.68 17.80
C ASN A 200 -15.60 -13.65 17.28
N GLN A 201 -14.48 -14.07 16.68
CA GLN A 201 -13.59 -13.16 15.96
C GLN A 201 -13.98 -13.10 14.47
N THR A 202 -14.02 -11.90 13.91
CA THR A 202 -14.29 -11.65 12.48
C THR A 202 -13.05 -11.18 11.72
N GLU A 203 -11.97 -10.84 12.42
CA GLU A 203 -10.74 -10.28 11.85
C GLU A 203 -9.48 -10.64 12.66
N ARG A 204 -8.33 -10.35 12.07
CA ARG A 204 -6.97 -10.55 12.59
C ARG A 204 -6.14 -9.29 12.31
N GLY A 205 -5.88 -8.47 13.33
CA GLY A 205 -4.98 -7.32 13.17
C GLY A 205 -3.50 -7.66 13.21
N LYS A 206 -3.14 -8.82 13.77
CA LYS A 206 -1.78 -9.31 13.77
C LYS A 206 -1.61 -10.30 12.60
N PRO A 207 -0.58 -10.12 11.74
CA PRO A 207 -0.19 -11.10 10.74
C PRO A 207 0.05 -12.48 11.36
N GLU A 208 -0.56 -13.49 10.77
CA GLU A 208 -0.51 -14.86 11.21
C GLU A 208 -0.02 -15.76 10.07
N LEU A 209 0.84 -16.73 10.40
CA LEU A 209 1.42 -17.64 9.42
C LEU A 209 0.31 -18.54 8.86
N VAL A 210 0.20 -18.59 7.54
CA VAL A 210 -0.71 -19.49 6.82
C VAL A 210 0.09 -20.73 6.43
N ASP A 211 -0.38 -21.89 6.86
CA ASP A 211 0.22 -23.16 6.46
C ASP A 211 -0.16 -23.46 4.99
N ILE A 212 0.82 -23.38 4.10
CA ILE A 212 0.66 -23.65 2.67
C ILE A 212 1.64 -24.74 2.26
N ASP A 213 1.12 -25.81 1.66
CA ASP A 213 1.96 -26.85 1.06
C ASP A 213 2.35 -26.41 -0.35
N LEU A 214 3.53 -25.81 -0.49
CA LEU A 214 4.10 -25.39 -1.78
C LEU A 214 4.94 -26.47 -2.47
N ARG A 215 4.75 -27.75 -2.08
CA ARG A 215 5.47 -28.89 -2.69
C ARG A 215 5.20 -29.06 -4.18
#